data_AF-A0A8T6DJ47-F1
#
_entry.id   AF-A0A8T6DJ47-F1
#
_cell.length_a   1.000
_cell.length_b   1.000
_cell.length_c   1.000
_cell.angle_alpha   90.00
_cell.angle_beta   90.00
_cell.angle_gamma   90.00
#
_symmetry.space_group_name_H-M   'P 1'
#
loop_
_entity.id
_entity.type
_entity.pdbx_description
1 polymer ?
#
loop_
_entity_poly.entity_id
_entity_poly.type
_entity_poly.pdbx_seq_one_letter_code
_entity_poly.pdbx_strand_id
1 'polypeptide(L)'
;MIRLAAQRARSEQVNLVALHVIEVGWDRPVHNASTRQRRAGENVLSDASDALDDSISVRLITHCEQSRDAGRAIVEYARKRQMREIFIGSHRFLGDVGLDLGTTAAHVLKHAHCPVVLWHENA
;
A
#
# COMPACT_ATOMS: atom_id res chain seq x y z
N MET A 1 2.22 -6.47 8.62
CA MET A 1 1.61 -6.57 7.26
C MET A 1 2.55 -7.11 6.17
N ILE A 2 3.65 -6.42 5.84
CA ILE A 2 4.46 -6.72 4.64
C ILE A 2 5.07 -8.13 4.63
N ARG A 3 5.47 -8.65 5.79
CA ARG A 3 5.96 -10.03 5.94
C ARG A 3 4.93 -11.07 5.51
N LEU A 4 3.66 -10.88 5.84
CA LEU A 4 2.59 -11.79 5.41
C LEU A 4 2.39 -11.71 3.90
N ALA A 5 2.36 -10.51 3.33
CA ALA A 5 2.26 -10.32 1.88
C ALA A 5 3.44 -10.98 1.15
N ALA A 6 4.64 -10.90 1.72
CA ALA A 6 5.84 -11.55 1.19
C ALA A 6 5.79 -13.08 1.28
N GLN A 7 5.31 -13.64 2.38
CA GLN A 7 5.08 -15.08 2.51
C GLN A 7 4.06 -15.59 1.49
N ARG A 8 2.97 -14.84 1.29
CA ARG A 8 1.94 -15.17 0.29
C ARG A 8 2.52 -15.13 -1.13
N ALA A 9 3.19 -14.04 -1.47
CA ALA A 9 3.84 -13.87 -2.76
C ALA A 9 4.90 -14.96 -3.04
N ARG A 10 5.68 -15.36 -2.01
CA ARG A 10 6.64 -16.48 -2.11
C ARG A 10 5.92 -17.80 -2.38
N SER A 11 4.85 -18.10 -1.65
CA SER A 11 4.09 -19.35 -1.81
C SER A 11 3.43 -19.47 -3.19
N GLU A 12 3.03 -18.33 -3.77
CA GLU A 12 2.41 -18.28 -5.09
C GLU A 12 3.41 -17.99 -6.22
N GLN A 13 4.70 -17.87 -5.91
CA GLN A 13 5.79 -17.56 -6.84
C GLN A 13 5.53 -16.29 -7.69
N VAL A 14 4.99 -15.24 -7.06
CA VAL A 14 4.73 -13.94 -7.70
C VAL A 14 5.62 -12.84 -7.13
N ASN A 15 5.73 -11.73 -7.86
CA ASN A 15 6.39 -10.53 -7.37
C ASN A 15 5.53 -9.84 -6.29
N LEU A 16 6.18 -9.25 -5.29
CA LEU A 16 5.54 -8.37 -4.33
C LEU A 16 5.78 -6.91 -4.73
N VAL A 17 4.76 -6.06 -4.64
CA VAL A 17 4.91 -4.62 -4.85
C VAL A 17 4.55 -3.88 -3.56
N ALA A 18 5.48 -3.09 -3.04
CA ALA A 18 5.21 -2.08 -2.03
C ALA A 18 4.89 -0.75 -2.73
N LEU A 19 3.64 -0.33 -2.63
CA LEU A 19 3.13 0.90 -3.24
C LEU A 19 2.92 1.97 -2.16
N HIS A 20 3.59 3.10 -2.29
CA HIS A 20 3.30 4.30 -1.51
C HIS A 20 2.65 5.35 -2.41
N VAL A 21 1.55 5.97 -1.96
CA VAL A 21 0.90 7.06 -2.68
C VAL A 21 1.11 8.38 -1.94
N ILE A 22 1.72 9.34 -2.62
CA ILE A 22 1.81 10.72 -2.16
C ILE A 22 0.58 11.47 -2.66
N GLU A 23 -0.27 11.90 -1.72
CA GLU A 23 -1.36 12.81 -2.05
C GLU A 23 -0.84 14.24 -2.17
N VAL A 24 -0.98 14.80 -3.36
CA VAL A 24 -0.53 16.15 -3.70
C VAL A 24 -1.72 17.11 -3.62
N GLY A 25 -1.55 18.23 -2.93
CA GLY A 25 -2.58 19.27 -2.78
C GLY A 25 -2.87 20.03 -4.08
N TRP A 26 -4.12 20.50 -4.21
CA TRP A 26 -4.61 21.20 -5.42
C TRP A 26 -3.87 22.49 -5.77
N ASP A 27 -3.07 23.01 -4.83
CA ASP A 27 -2.21 24.18 -4.97
C ASP A 27 -1.03 23.99 -5.95
N ARG A 28 -0.79 22.76 -6.42
CA ARG A 28 0.30 22.43 -7.35
C ARG A 28 -0.05 21.28 -8.30
N PRO A 29 0.69 21.10 -9.42
CA PRO A 29 0.52 19.96 -10.32
C PRO A 29 0.70 18.61 -9.61
N VAL A 30 -0.06 17.59 -10.02
CA VAL A 30 -0.10 16.28 -9.36
C VAL A 30 1.25 15.55 -9.33
N HIS A 31 2.15 15.83 -10.27
CA HIS A 31 3.49 15.23 -10.33
C HIS A 31 4.57 16.09 -9.63
N ASN A 32 4.16 17.06 -8.81
CA ASN A 32 5.04 18.01 -8.14
C ASN A 32 4.94 17.92 -6.61
N ALA A 33 5.01 16.70 -6.08
CA ALA A 33 5.18 16.46 -4.65
C ALA A 33 6.43 17.16 -4.12
N SER A 34 6.33 17.76 -2.93
CA SER A 34 7.46 18.39 -2.27
C SER A 34 8.57 17.40 -1.94
N THR A 35 9.82 17.88 -1.83
CA THR A 35 10.96 17.06 -1.40
C THR A 35 10.71 16.34 -0.08
N ARG A 36 10.02 17.00 0.86
CA ARG A 36 9.65 16.40 2.16
C ARG A 36 8.71 15.20 1.98
N GLN A 37 7.68 15.33 1.14
CA GLN A 37 6.74 14.23 0.89
C GLN A 37 7.43 13.06 0.17
N ARG A 38 8.29 13.36 -0.81
CA ARG A 38 9.05 12.33 -1.53
C ARG A 38 9.97 11.55 -0.60
N ARG A 39 10.75 12.25 0.23
CA ARG A 39 11.59 11.61 1.25
C ARG A 39 10.79 10.79 2.25
N ALA A 40 9.64 11.29 2.71
CA ALA A 40 8.79 10.52 3.62
C ALA A 40 8.30 9.21 2.97
N GLY A 41 7.88 9.26 1.71
CA GLY A 41 7.48 8.06 0.96
C GLY A 41 8.65 7.10 0.70
N GLU A 42 9.82 7.62 0.35
CA GLU A 42 11.06 6.84 0.19
C GLU A 42 11.46 6.14 1.50
N ASN A 43 11.37 6.82 2.63
CA ASN A 43 11.65 6.24 3.94
C ASN A 43 10.68 5.08 4.25
N VAL A 44 9.37 5.27 4.03
CA VAL A 44 8.38 4.20 4.23
C VAL A 44 8.66 2.98 3.35
N LEU A 45 9.06 3.20 2.10
CA LEU A 45 9.43 2.12 1.18
C LEU A 45 10.76 1.45 1.56
N SER A 46 11.70 2.19 2.14
CA SER A 46 12.94 1.65 2.70
C SER A 46 12.62 0.77 3.91
N ASP A 47 11.86 1.26 4.88
CA ASP A 47 11.46 0.51 6.07
C ASP A 47 10.73 -0.80 5.69
N ALA A 48 9.88 -0.74 4.66
CA ALA A 48 9.22 -1.90 4.09
C ALA A 48 10.21 -2.94 3.52
N SER A 49 11.28 -2.48 2.88
CA SER A 49 12.33 -3.35 2.34
C SER A 49 13.15 -3.96 3.47
N ASP A 50 13.51 -3.16 4.47
CA ASP A 50 14.31 -3.58 5.63
C ASP A 50 13.54 -4.57 6.54
N ALA A 51 12.21 -4.51 6.56
CA ALA A 51 11.37 -5.44 7.30
C ALA A 51 11.30 -6.86 6.70
N LEU A 52 11.81 -7.06 5.48
CA LEU A 52 11.91 -8.37 4.85
C LEU A 52 13.31 -8.95 5.08
N ASP A 53 13.42 -9.83 6.07
CA ASP A 53 14.62 -10.58 6.36
C ASP A 53 15.02 -11.51 5.18
N ASP A 54 16.31 -11.84 5.07
CA ASP A 54 16.87 -12.72 4.02
C ASP A 54 16.19 -14.11 3.92
N SER A 55 15.47 -14.52 4.96
CA SER A 55 14.70 -15.77 5.01
C SER A 55 13.49 -15.81 4.05
N ILE A 56 13.03 -14.66 3.55
CA ILE A 56 11.90 -14.56 2.63
C ILE A 56 12.40 -14.12 1.25
N SER A 57 12.78 -15.10 0.41
CA SER A 57 13.19 -14.86 -0.98
C SER A 57 12.00 -14.49 -1.87
N VAL A 58 11.57 -13.23 -1.82
CA VAL A 58 10.57 -12.65 -2.72
C VAL A 58 11.16 -11.46 -3.47
N ARG A 59 10.83 -11.31 -4.75
CA ARG A 59 11.19 -10.12 -5.51
C ARG A 59 10.26 -8.97 -5.10
N LEU A 60 10.74 -8.11 -4.21
CA LEU A 60 10.07 -6.87 -3.83
C LEU A 60 10.37 -5.77 -4.86
N ILE A 61 9.31 -5.08 -5.31
CA ILE A 61 9.39 -3.88 -6.14
C ILE A 61 8.80 -2.74 -5.32
N THR A 62 9.55 -1.67 -5.12
CA THR A 62 9.04 -0.45 -4.50
C THR A 62 8.54 0.51 -5.59
N HIS A 63 7.37 1.13 -5.38
CA HIS A 63 6.81 2.12 -6.29
C HIS A 63 6.21 3.28 -5.51
N CYS A 64 6.56 4.50 -5.89
CA CYS A 64 6.01 5.72 -5.33
C CYS A 64 5.13 6.40 -6.39
N GLU A 65 3.82 6.48 -6.13
CA GLU A 65 2.83 7.10 -7.02
C GLU A 65 2.44 8.47 -6.46
N GLN A 66 2.27 9.47 -7.33
CA GLN A 66 1.73 10.77 -6.91
C GLN A 66 0.31 10.92 -7.46
N SER A 67 -0.65 11.23 -6.58
CA SER A 67 -2.08 11.31 -6.92
C SER A 67 -2.79 12.38 -6.11
N ARG A 68 -4.06 12.65 -6.45
CA ARG A 68 -4.99 13.43 -5.61
C ARG A 68 -5.74 12.57 -4.60
N ASP A 69 -5.81 11.27 -4.86
CA ASP A 69 -6.60 10.31 -4.11
C ASP A 69 -5.83 8.98 -4.08
N ALA A 70 -5.48 8.53 -2.88
CA ALA A 70 -4.72 7.31 -2.66
C ALA A 70 -5.53 6.06 -3.00
N GLY A 71 -6.81 6.01 -2.62
CA GLY A 71 -7.67 4.84 -2.85
C GLY A 71 -7.80 4.53 -4.33
N ARG A 72 -8.12 5.57 -5.12
CA ARG A 72 -8.22 5.50 -6.57
C ARG A 72 -6.87 5.14 -7.21
N ALA A 73 -5.77 5.75 -6.76
CA ALA A 73 -4.45 5.45 -7.29
C ALA A 73 -4.07 3.98 -7.09
N ILE A 74 -4.34 3.41 -5.91
CA ILE A 74 -4.11 2.00 -5.59
C ILE A 74 -4.93 1.11 -6.53
N VAL A 75 -6.23 1.36 -6.67
CA VAL A 75 -7.10 0.56 -7.55
C VAL A 75 -6.67 0.65 -9.01
N GLU A 76 -6.35 1.86 -9.50
CA GLU A 76 -5.88 2.05 -10.87
C GLU A 76 -4.53 1.38 -11.12
N TYR A 77 -3.58 1.48 -10.17
CA TYR A 77 -2.30 0.80 -10.25
C TYR A 77 -2.48 -0.71 -10.31
N ALA A 78 -3.29 -1.26 -9.40
CA ALA A 78 -3.61 -2.67 -9.35
C ALA A 78 -4.19 -3.15 -10.67
N ARG A 79 -5.17 -2.43 -11.22
CA ARG A 79 -5.80 -2.77 -12.50
C ARG A 79 -4.83 -2.69 -13.68
N LYS A 80 -4.04 -1.61 -13.78
CA LYS A 80 -3.05 -1.43 -14.86
C LYS A 80 -1.98 -2.52 -14.87
N ARG A 81 -1.58 -3.00 -13.70
CA ARG A 81 -0.56 -4.03 -13.52
C ARG A 81 -1.12 -5.45 -13.37
N GLN A 82 -2.45 -5.61 -13.49
CA GLN A 82 -3.14 -6.90 -13.33
C GLN A 82 -2.76 -7.61 -12.02
N MET A 83 -2.75 -6.85 -10.92
CA MET A 83 -2.42 -7.37 -9.60
C MET A 83 -3.46 -8.39 -9.16
N ARG A 84 -2.99 -9.50 -8.59
CA ARG A 84 -3.84 -10.62 -8.20
C ARG A 84 -4.45 -10.48 -6.80
N GLU A 85 -3.86 -9.64 -5.95
CA GLU A 85 -4.30 -9.40 -4.57
C GLU A 85 -3.78 -8.04 -4.09
N ILE A 86 -4.52 -7.38 -3.20
CA ILE A 86 -4.11 -6.12 -2.56
C ILE A 86 -4.09 -6.32 -1.05
N PHE A 87 -2.97 -5.99 -0.42
CA PHE A 87 -2.89 -5.86 1.04
C PHE A 87 -3.02 -4.38 1.42
N ILE A 88 -3.90 -4.08 2.37
CA ILE A 88 -4.08 -2.72 2.87
C ILE A 88 -4.30 -2.72 4.38
N GLY A 89 -3.69 -1.77 5.09
CA GLY A 89 -3.87 -1.60 6.52
C GLY A 89 -5.19 -0.90 6.86
N SER A 90 -5.69 -1.13 8.08
CA SER A 90 -6.73 -0.28 8.68
C SER A 90 -6.18 1.08 9.12
N HIS A 91 -6.99 2.14 9.07
CA HIS A 91 -6.57 3.46 9.55
C HIS A 91 -6.45 3.51 11.08
N ARG A 92 -7.50 3.09 11.81
CA ARG A 92 -7.51 3.15 13.28
C ARG A 92 -8.39 2.05 13.86
N PHE A 93 -7.89 1.38 14.89
CA PHE A 93 -8.69 0.53 15.74
C PHE A 93 -9.24 1.37 16.90
N LEU A 94 -10.55 1.35 17.10
CA LEU A 94 -11.24 2.17 18.11
C LEU A 94 -11.66 1.32 19.34
N GLY A 95 -11.04 0.16 19.54
CA GLY A 95 -11.39 -0.76 20.63
C GLY A 95 -12.78 -1.37 20.42
N ASP A 96 -13.56 -1.45 21.50
CA ASP A 96 -14.94 -2.00 21.50
C ASP A 96 -15.91 -1.18 20.64
N VAL A 97 -15.53 0.04 20.25
CA VAL A 97 -16.35 0.93 19.40
C VAL A 97 -16.29 0.51 17.92
N GLY A 98 -15.25 -0.23 17.51
CA GLY A 98 -15.15 -0.83 16.18
C GLY A 98 -13.87 -0.45 15.42
N LEU A 99 -13.95 -0.56 14.10
CA LEU A 99 -12.82 -0.40 13.17
C LEU A 99 -13.05 0.77 12.23
N ASP A 100 -12.17 1.77 12.27
CA ASP A 100 -12.11 2.82 11.26
C ASP A 100 -11.18 2.38 10.12
N LEU A 101 -11.79 2.12 8.96
CA LEU A 101 -11.08 1.77 7.73
C LEU A 101 -10.35 2.98 7.12
N GLY A 102 -10.82 4.19 7.41
CA GLY A 102 -10.43 5.38 6.66
C GLY A 102 -10.95 5.37 5.21
N THR A 103 -10.77 6.50 4.52
CA THR A 103 -11.26 6.69 3.15
C THR A 103 -10.54 5.80 2.14
N THR A 104 -9.23 5.64 2.28
CA THR A 104 -8.40 4.84 1.36
C THR A 104 -8.79 3.37 1.37
N ALA A 105 -8.82 2.72 2.54
CA ALA A 105 -9.18 1.30 2.61
C ALA A 105 -10.64 1.06 2.24
N ALA A 106 -11.56 1.93 2.64
CA ALA A 106 -12.96 1.86 2.23
C ALA A 106 -13.11 1.96 0.70
N HIS A 107 -12.37 2.88 0.04
CA HIS A 107 -12.39 3.02 -1.42
C HIS A 107 -11.83 1.76 -2.11
N VAL A 108 -10.67 1.26 -1.66
CA VAL A 108 -10.04 0.06 -2.22
C VAL A 108 -10.96 -1.15 -2.09
N LEU A 109 -11.54 -1.39 -0.91
CA LEU A 109 -12.47 -2.50 -0.67
C LEU A 109 -13.70 -2.43 -1.59
N LYS A 110 -14.19 -1.22 -1.88
CA LYS A 110 -15.37 -1.02 -2.74
C LYS A 110 -15.07 -1.20 -4.23
N HIS A 111 -13.86 -0.90 -4.67
CA HIS A 111 -13.56 -0.72 -6.11
C HIS A 111 -12.46 -1.64 -6.66
N ALA A 112 -11.75 -2.40 -5.83
CA ALA A 112 -10.74 -3.32 -6.29
C ALA A 112 -11.31 -4.40 -7.22
N HIS A 113 -10.58 -4.70 -8.29
CA HIS A 113 -10.94 -5.75 -9.27
C HIS A 113 -10.42 -7.15 -8.86
N CYS A 114 -9.70 -7.24 -7.75
CA CYS A 114 -9.07 -8.45 -7.22
C CYS A 114 -9.26 -8.53 -5.70
N PRO A 115 -9.05 -9.71 -5.09
CA PRO A 115 -9.13 -9.88 -3.65
C PRO A 115 -8.35 -8.83 -2.86
N VAL A 116 -8.93 -8.36 -1.76
CA VAL A 116 -8.33 -7.40 -0.84
C VAL A 116 -8.20 -8.02 0.53
N VAL A 117 -6.98 -8.04 1.05
CA VAL A 117 -6.67 -8.42 2.43
C VAL A 117 -6.56 -7.14 3.26
N LEU A 118 -7.53 -6.95 4.16
CA LEU A 118 -7.46 -5.92 5.17
C LEU A 118 -6.62 -6.45 6.35
N TRP A 119 -5.52 -5.77 6.67
CA TRP A 119 -4.63 -6.14 7.77
C TRP A 119 -4.76 -5.18 8.94
N HIS A 120 -4.91 -5.74 10.12
CA HIS A 120 -4.76 -5.05 11.39
C HIS A 120 -3.70 -5.78 12.21
N GLU A 121 -2.80 -5.03 12.83
CA GLU A 121 -1.76 -5.55 13.72
C GLU A 121 -2.11 -5.06 15.12
N ASN A 122 -2.40 -5.98 16.04
CA ASN A 122 -2.53 -5.64 17.45
C ASN A 122 -1.14 -5.23 17.93
N ALA A 123 -1.00 -3.96 18.31
CA ALA A 123 0.19 -3.45 18.98
C ALA A 123 0.28 -4.00 20.41
#